data_AF-A0A9X8BKM8-F1
#
_entry.id   AF-A0A9X8BKM8-F1
#
_cell.length_a   1.000
_cell.length_b   1.000
_cell.length_c   1.000
_cell.angle_alpha   90.00
_cell.angle_beta   90.00
_cell.angle_gamma   90.00
#
_symmetry.space_group_name_H-M   'P 1'
#
loop_
_entity.id
_entity.type
_entity.pdbx_description
1 polymer ?
#
loop_
_entity_poly.entity_id
_entity_poly.type
_entity_poly.pdbx_seq_one_letter_code
_entity_poly.pdbx_strand_id
1 'polypeptide(L)' 'MLKMDSVRSQLDSKLKQASSDFQTSAKNMNGMSMGDWLTFHQHMKQYSSATWAANQEVTLNHNLARSIINDGR' A
#
# COMPACT_ATOMS: atom_id res chain seq x y z
N MET A 1 -18.75 -12.60 -1.97
CA MET A 1 -18.01 -12.56 -0.69
C MET A 1 -16.53 -12.37 -1.02
N LEU A 2 -15.96 -11.22 -0.67
CA LEU A 2 -14.52 -10.99 -0.87
C LEU A 2 -13.77 -11.93 0.06
N LYS A 3 -12.92 -12.81 -0.49
CA LYS A 3 -12.01 -13.63 0.32
C LYS A 3 -10.87 -12.72 0.79
N MET A 4 -10.54 -12.77 2.08
CA MET A 4 -9.44 -11.98 2.67
C MET A 4 -8.13 -12.14 1.87
N ASP A 5 -7.81 -13.36 1.45
CA ASP A 5 -6.64 -13.64 0.61
C ASP A 5 -6.67 -12.89 -0.74
N SER A 6 -7.84 -12.70 -1.32
CA SER A 6 -8.00 -11.94 -2.56
C SER A 6 -7.82 -10.45 -2.33
N VAL A 7 -8.27 -9.92 -1.18
CA VAL A 7 -8.08 -8.51 -0.81
C VAL A 7 -6.60 -8.26 -0.54
N ARG A 8 -5.95 -9.16 0.21
CA ARG A 8 -4.51 -9.10 0.49
C ARG A 8 -3.67 -9.15 -0.77
N SER A 9 -3.94 -10.09 -1.68
CA SER A 9 -3.23 -10.20 -2.97
C SER A 9 -3.38 -8.92 -3.81
N GLN A 10 -4.57 -8.30 -3.82
CA GLN A 10 -4.79 -7.04 -4.52
C GLN A 10 -4.04 -5.87 -3.87
N LEU A 11 -4.06 -5.78 -2.54
CA LEU A 11 -3.33 -4.75 -1.78
C LEU A 11 -1.82 -4.90 -1.99
N ASP A 12 -1.28 -6.11 -1.92
CA ASP A 12 0.13 -6.40 -2.17
C ASP A 12 0.54 -6.04 -3.60
N SER A 13 -0.30 -6.38 -4.59
CA SER A 13 -0.07 -6.03 -6.00
C SER A 13 -0.03 -4.51 -6.19
N LYS A 14 -0.98 -3.79 -5.59
CA LYS A 14 -1.05 -2.32 -5.67
C LYS A 14 0.10 -1.64 -4.94
N LEU A 15 0.50 -2.17 -3.78
CA LEU A 15 1.65 -1.68 -3.04
C LEU A 15 2.96 -1.87 -3.83
N LYS A 16 3.15 -3.05 -4.43
CA LYS A 16 4.30 -3.33 -5.30
C LYS A 16 4.35 -2.38 -6.49
N GLN A 17 3.21 -2.18 -7.16
CA GLN A 17 3.10 -1.25 -8.28
C GLN A 17 3.46 0.18 -7.85
N ALA A 18 2.81 0.69 -6.80
CA ALA A 18 3.06 2.05 -6.30
C ALA A 18 4.50 2.25 -5.81
N SER A 19 5.10 1.23 -5.19
CA SER A 19 6.51 1.25 -4.78
C SER A 19 7.44 1.33 -5.99
N SER A 20 7.16 0.57 -7.05
CA SER A 20 7.94 0.58 -8.29
C SER A 20 7.85 1.94 -8.98
N ASP A 21 6.63 2.49 -9.09
CA ASP A 21 6.37 3.78 -9.74
C ASP A 21 7.04 4.94 -8.98
N PHE A 22 7.01 4.90 -7.65
CA PHE A 22 7.71 5.85 -6.78
C PHE A 22 9.24 5.73 -6.89
N GLN A 23 9.79 4.51 -6.85
CA GLN A 23 11.24 4.32 -7.00
C GLN A 23 11.73 4.74 -8.38
N THR A 24 10.93 4.51 -9.43
CA THR A 24 11.24 4.91 -10.80
C THR A 24 11.24 6.42 -10.94
N SER A 25 10.24 7.12 -10.38
CA SER A 25 10.24 8.59 -10.38
C SER A 25 11.38 9.16 -9.53
N ALA A 26 11.71 8.54 -8.39
CA ALA A 26 12.83 8.94 -7.55
C ALA A 26 14.21 8.81 -8.23
N LYS A 27 14.42 7.76 -9.04
CA LYS A 27 15.68 7.56 -9.78
C LYS A 27 15.93 8.64 -10.83
N ASN A 28 14.88 9.27 -11.33
CA ASN A 28 14.95 10.31 -12.35
C ASN A 28 15.05 11.72 -11.75
N MET A 29 15.32 11.87 -10.44
CA MET A 29 15.33 13.17 -9.75
C MET A 29 16.49 14.10 -10.11
N ASN A 30 17.55 13.61 -10.74
CA ASN A 30 18.67 14.46 -11.19
C ASN A 30 18.30 15.19 -12.49
N GLY A 31 18.01 16.49 -12.39
CA GLY A 31 17.71 17.36 -13.54
C GLY A 31 16.22 17.52 -13.87
N MET A 32 15.32 17.23 -12.93
CA MET A 32 13.87 17.22 -13.14
C MET A 32 13.27 18.57 -13.59
N SER A 33 12.36 18.50 -14.55
CA SER A 33 11.42 19.57 -14.85
C SER A 33 10.34 19.68 -13.76
N MET A 34 9.57 20.77 -13.76
CA MET A 34 8.42 20.92 -12.84
C MET A 34 7.38 19.79 -13.01
N GLY A 35 7.23 19.25 -14.22
CA GLY A 35 6.32 18.13 -14.49
C GLY A 35 6.77 16.84 -13.80
N ASP A 36 8.07 16.59 -13.80
CA ASP A 36 8.65 15.39 -13.16
C ASP A 36 8.50 15.44 -11.63
N TRP A 37 8.60 16.63 -11.03
CA TRP A 37 8.31 16.87 -9.61
C TRP A 37 6.85 16.57 -9.26
N LEU A 38 5.91 16.97 -10.12
CA LEU A 38 4.49 16.68 -9.93
C LEU A 38 4.23 15.17 -9.98
N THR A 39 4.82 14.48 -10.97
CA THR A 39 4.72 13.02 -11.11
C THR A 39 5.32 12.30 -9.90
N PHE A 40 6.50 12.72 -9.44
CA PHE A 40 7.11 12.21 -8.22
C PHE A 40 6.18 12.37 -7.01
N HIS A 41 5.63 13.57 -6.81
CA HIS A 41 4.73 13.86 -5.70
C HIS A 41 3.43 13.04 -5.77
N GLN A 42 2.91 12.81 -6.97
CA GLN A 42 1.73 11.96 -7.17
C GLN A 42 2.02 10.50 -6.84
N HIS A 43 3.15 9.94 -7.32
CA HIS A 43 3.56 8.57 -6.99
C HIS A 43 3.83 8.40 -5.50
N MET A 44 4.43 9.41 -4.85
CA MET A 44 4.64 9.43 -3.39
C MET A 44 3.31 9.32 -2.62
N LYS A 45 2.29 10.10 -3.02
CA LYS A 45 0.95 9.99 -2.40
C LYS A 45 0.33 8.62 -2.61
N GLN A 46 0.41 8.08 -3.82
CA GLN A 46 -0.12 6.76 -4.14
C GLN A 46 0.57 5.66 -3.32
N TYR A 47 1.89 5.72 -3.20
CA TYR A 47 2.66 4.80 -2.36
C TYR A 47 2.28 4.91 -0.87
N SER A 48 2.13 6.12 -0.35
CA SER A 48 1.69 6.36 1.02
C SER A 48 0.30 5.78 1.29
N SER A 49 -0.67 6.01 0.38
CA SER A 49 -2.03 5.48 0.51
C SER A 49 -2.06 3.96 0.42
N ALA A 50 -1.29 3.36 -0.48
CA ALA A 50 -1.19 1.90 -0.61
C ALA A 50 -0.59 1.26 0.65
N THR A 51 0.45 1.89 1.23
CA THR A 51 1.08 1.44 2.47
C THR A 51 0.11 1.51 3.64
N TRP A 52 -0.65 2.60 3.75
CA TRP A 52 -1.68 2.73 4.78
C TRP A 52 -2.74 1.64 4.67
N ALA A 53 -3.26 1.38 3.46
CA ALA A 53 -4.27 0.35 3.24
C ALA A 53 -3.77 -1.06 3.60
N ALA A 54 -2.53 -1.40 3.24
CA ALA A 54 -1.91 -2.67 3.60
C ALA A 54 -1.77 -2.85 5.12
N ASN A 55 -1.36 -1.79 5.84
CA ASN A 55 -1.23 -1.84 7.31
C ASN A 55 -2.59 -1.98 8.02
N GLN A 56 -3.66 -1.40 7.44
CA GLN A 56 -5.01 -1.56 7.98
C GLN A 56 -5.51 -3.00 7.84
N GLU A 57 -5.18 -3.68 6.74
CA GLU A 57 -5.50 -5.10 6.54
C GLU A 57 -4.87 -5.99 7.63
N VAL A 58 -3.57 -5.78 7.91
CA VAL A 58 -2.86 -6.49 8.98
C VAL A 58 -3.50 -6.23 10.35
N THR A 59 -3.86 -4.98 10.63
CA THR A 59 -4.49 -4.59 11.90
C THR A 59 -5.87 -5.23 12.07
N LEU A 60 -6.69 -5.25 11.03
CA LEU A 60 -8.01 -5.89 11.04
C LEU A 60 -7.87 -7.40 11.23
N ASN A 61 -6.95 -8.05 10.52
CA ASN A 61 -6.69 -9.49 10.66
C ASN A 61 -6.24 -9.85 12.09
N HIS A 62 -5.34 -9.06 12.67
CA HIS A 62 -4.89 -9.24 14.05
C HIS A 62 -6.05 -9.11 15.04
N ASN A 63 -6.88 -8.08 14.89
CA ASN A 63 -8.02 -7.85 15.77
C ASN A 63 -9.08 -8.95 15.63
N LEU A 64 -9.33 -9.44 14.41
CA LEU A 64 -10.23 -10.57 14.18
C LEU A 64 -9.70 -11.84 14.85
N ALA A 65 -8.42 -12.17 14.67
CA ALA A 65 -7.79 -13.32 15.33
C ALA A 65 -7.89 -13.22 16.86
N ARG A 66 -7.66 -12.03 17.42
CA ARG A 66 -7.82 -11.76 18.85
C ARG A 66 -9.26 -11.97 19.33
N SER A 67 -10.26 -11.50 18.57
CA SER A 67 -11.69 -11.71 18.91
C SER A 67 -12.02 -13.20 18.94
N ILE A 68 -11.63 -13.96 17.91
CA ILE A 68 -11.89 -15.40 17.83
C ILE A 68 -11.28 -16.15 19.03
N ILE A 69 -10.05 -15.82 19.41
CA ILE A 69 -9.38 -16.44 20.56
C ILE A 69 -10.07 -16.08 21.88
N ASN A 70 -10.55 -14.84 22.01
CA ASN A 70 -11.17 -14.36 23.23
C ASN A 70 -12.63 -14.79 23.39
N ASP A 71 -13.40 -14.82 22.30
CA ASP A 71 -14.80 -15.27 22.27
C ASP A 71 -14.90 -16.80 22.30
N GLY A 72 -13.83 -17.51 21.94
CA GLY A 72 -13.71 -18.97 22.04
C GLY A 72 -13.30 -19.48 23.43
N ARG A 73 -13.17 -18.59 24.42
CA ARG A 73 -12.93 -18.91 25.83
C ARG A 73 -14.21 -18.75 26.65
#